data_AF-A0A3D4JFH4-F1
#
_entry.id   AF-A0A3D4JFH4-F1
#
_cell.length_a   1.000
_cell.length_b   1.000
_cell.length_c   1.000
_cell.angle_alpha   90.00
_cell.angle_beta   90.00
_cell.angle_gamma   90.00
#
_symmetry.space_group_name_H-M   'P 1'
#
loop_
_entity.id
_entity.type
_entity.pdbx_description
1 polymer ?
#
loop_
_entity_poly.entity_id
_entity_poly.type
_entity_poly.pdbx_seq_one_letter_code
_entity_poly.pdbx_strand_id
1 'polypeptide(L)'
;MSESEARLHERKHFWRDELLLILSMVIFVVVVYALDNALQPVFTPATLLLAGVLLAIIPAGIWLVFFNLQDRAEPEPKGYVLAIFGLGALLAAAIGIPVAESLFRVSHWIHTSTVATILGGILVVGFTQEFLKYAAVRYSIYHTDEFDEPTDGVIYATAAGLGYATVLNIQFVVANGGVDLGAGVIRMAVVALAQATFSGITGYFLGRAKFESEPIWWMPLGITLAAVFNGLFNWLQGIVIRPTVTLSGASNNAWLGLVLATLVALLTTGLLLWLVRRNIKHLQTQA
;
A
#
# COMPACT_ATOMS: atom_id res chain seq x y z
N MET A 1 4.06 -35.49 11.77
CA MET A 1 3.14 -34.35 11.58
C MET A 1 2.55 -34.53 10.20
N SER A 2 1.24 -34.72 10.08
CA SER A 2 0.65 -34.90 8.75
C SER A 2 0.70 -33.58 7.97
N GLU A 3 0.69 -33.64 6.63
CA GLU A 3 0.61 -32.47 5.76
C GLU A 3 -0.60 -31.55 6.09
N SER A 4 -1.66 -32.10 6.70
CA SER A 4 -2.81 -31.31 7.14
C SER A 4 -2.57 -30.60 8.48
N GLU A 5 -1.80 -31.21 9.39
CA GLU A 5 -1.37 -30.58 10.64
C GLU A 5 -0.37 -29.46 10.40
N ALA A 6 0.56 -29.63 9.44
CA ALA A 6 1.47 -28.56 9.01
C ALA A 6 0.70 -27.34 8.48
N ARG A 7 -0.24 -27.57 7.55
CA ARG A 7 -1.13 -26.53 6.99
C ARG A 7 -2.03 -25.84 8.02
N LEU A 8 -2.42 -26.53 9.10
CA LEU A 8 -3.19 -25.95 10.21
C LEU A 8 -2.30 -25.17 11.20
N HIS A 9 -1.05 -25.59 11.40
CA HIS A 9 -0.11 -24.91 12.30
C HIS A 9 0.42 -23.59 11.71
N GLU A 10 0.62 -23.55 10.39
CA GLU A 10 0.98 -22.34 9.60
C GLU A 10 -0.05 -21.21 9.74
N ARG A 11 -1.34 -21.56 9.68
CA ARG A 11 -2.46 -20.60 9.67
C ARG A 11 -2.68 -19.86 10.99
N LYS A 12 -2.12 -20.36 12.10
CA LYS A 12 -2.22 -19.73 13.43
C LYS A 12 -1.21 -18.58 13.62
N HIS A 13 -0.14 -18.54 12.81
CA HIS A 13 0.91 -17.52 12.92
C HIS A 13 0.70 -16.32 12.00
N PHE A 14 0.05 -16.50 10.85
CA PHE A 14 -0.21 -15.41 9.90
C PHE A 14 -0.81 -14.14 10.53
N TRP A 15 -1.80 -14.30 11.43
CA TRP A 15 -2.45 -13.18 12.11
C TRP A 15 -1.57 -12.49 13.16
N ARG A 16 -0.64 -13.23 13.76
CA ARG A 16 0.33 -12.65 14.70
C ARG A 16 1.32 -11.78 13.94
N ASP A 17 1.79 -12.25 12.79
CA ASP A 17 2.82 -11.56 12.03
C ASP A 17 2.28 -10.28 11.38
N GLU A 18 1.04 -10.31 10.89
CA GLU A 18 0.36 -9.12 10.36
C GLU A 18 0.06 -8.09 11.46
N LEU A 19 -0.35 -8.55 12.66
CA LEU A 19 -0.47 -7.67 13.84
C LEU A 19 0.88 -7.10 14.28
N LEU A 20 1.96 -7.89 14.21
CA LEU A 20 3.31 -7.43 14.54
C LEU A 20 3.84 -6.43 13.51
N LEU A 21 3.53 -6.60 12.23
CA LEU A 21 3.83 -5.62 11.18
C LEU A 21 3.14 -4.29 11.47
N ILE A 22 1.83 -4.32 11.73
CA ILE A 22 1.05 -3.12 12.06
C ILE A 22 1.59 -2.47 13.33
N LEU A 23 1.85 -3.26 14.38
CA LEU A 23 2.41 -2.77 15.63
C LEU A 23 3.79 -2.13 15.43
N SER A 24 4.64 -2.74 14.60
CA SER A 24 5.97 -2.21 14.30
C SER A 24 5.88 -0.89 13.52
N MET A 25 4.92 -0.79 12.60
CA MET A 25 4.63 0.46 11.89
C MET A 25 4.14 1.55 12.84
N VAL A 26 3.27 1.21 13.80
CA VAL A 26 2.79 2.13 14.84
C VAL A 26 3.94 2.56 15.75
N ILE A 27 4.79 1.64 16.21
CA ILE A 27 5.95 1.94 17.04
C ILE A 27 6.90 2.88 16.28
N PHE A 28 7.23 2.58 15.03
CA PHE A 28 8.05 3.44 14.18
C PHE A 28 7.50 4.87 14.12
N VAL A 29 6.22 5.01 13.83
CA VAL A 29 5.52 6.29 13.79
C VAL A 29 5.60 7.03 15.14
N VAL A 30 5.28 6.35 16.24
CA VAL A 30 5.27 6.93 17.59
C VAL A 30 6.67 7.38 17.99
N VAL A 31 7.70 6.60 17.69
CA VAL A 31 9.09 6.94 17.98
C VAL A 31 9.50 8.19 17.21
N VAL A 32 9.26 8.24 15.89
CA VAL A 32 9.63 9.42 15.09
C VAL A 32 8.88 10.66 15.58
N TYR A 33 7.58 10.55 15.84
CA TYR A 33 6.78 11.65 16.37
C TYR A 33 7.26 12.12 17.75
N ALA A 34 7.56 11.20 18.65
CA ALA A 34 8.05 11.52 19.99
C ALA A 34 9.43 12.20 19.94
N LEU A 35 10.32 11.75 19.06
CA LEU A 35 11.63 12.37 18.84
C LEU A 35 11.51 13.77 18.26
N ASP A 36 10.65 13.97 17.26
CA ASP A 36 10.38 15.28 16.67
C ASP A 36 9.84 16.26 17.73
N ASN A 37 8.86 15.82 18.52
CA ASN A 37 8.27 16.63 19.58
C ASN A 37 9.25 16.93 20.73
N ALA A 38 10.10 15.98 21.10
CA ALA A 38 11.05 16.12 22.22
C ALA A 38 12.29 16.95 21.85
N LEU A 39 12.82 16.75 20.63
CA LEU A 39 14.08 17.37 20.20
C LEU A 39 13.87 18.71 19.51
N GLN A 40 12.66 19.00 19.00
CA GLN A 40 12.33 20.20 18.20
C GLN A 40 13.46 20.57 17.22
N PRO A 41 13.91 19.60 16.40
CA PRO A 41 15.12 19.76 15.60
C PRO A 41 14.95 20.90 14.57
N VAL A 42 15.90 21.82 14.56
CA VAL A 42 15.95 22.89 13.56
C VAL A 42 16.64 22.37 12.31
N PHE A 43 15.84 21.95 11.33
CA PHE A 43 16.35 21.46 10.06
C PHE A 43 16.46 22.57 9.01
N THR A 44 17.51 22.48 8.20
CA THR A 44 17.58 23.18 6.91
C THR A 44 16.65 22.50 5.89
N PRO A 45 16.23 23.19 4.80
CA PRO A 45 15.41 22.57 3.76
C PRO A 45 16.04 21.31 3.14
N ALA A 46 17.37 21.32 2.92
CA ALA A 46 18.09 20.17 2.40
C ALA A 46 18.04 18.96 3.36
N THR A 47 18.18 19.21 4.67
CA THR A 47 18.10 18.15 5.68
C THR A 47 16.68 17.61 5.85
N LEU A 48 15.64 18.44 5.72
CA LEU A 48 14.24 17.97 5.72
C LEU A 48 13.94 17.06 4.53
N LEU A 49 14.45 17.42 3.36
CA LEU A 49 14.28 16.62 2.15
C LEU A 49 14.99 15.27 2.31
N LEU A 50 16.25 15.26 2.75
CA LEU A 50 17.01 14.04 2.97
C LEU A 50 16.35 13.15 4.03
N ALA A 51 15.95 13.71 5.17
CA ALA A 51 15.26 12.98 6.23
C ALA A 51 13.93 12.40 5.74
N GLY A 52 13.13 13.17 5.03
CA GLY A 52 11.85 12.71 4.48
C GLY A 52 12.00 11.58 3.47
N VAL A 53 13.01 11.63 2.59
CA VAL A 53 13.30 10.55 1.63
C VAL A 53 13.74 9.28 2.36
N LEU A 54 14.58 9.38 3.39
CA LEU A 54 14.97 8.23 4.21
C LEU A 54 13.75 7.62 4.93
N LEU A 55 12.91 8.45 5.54
CA LEU A 55 11.69 8.02 6.22
C LEU A 55 10.69 7.36 5.24
N ALA A 56 10.65 7.79 3.98
CA ALA A 56 9.76 7.21 2.96
C ALA A 56 10.08 5.74 2.63
N ILE A 57 11.33 5.30 2.85
CA ILE A 57 11.80 3.94 2.57
C ILE A 57 11.53 3.00 3.75
N ILE A 58 11.50 3.53 4.98
CA ILE A 58 11.43 2.71 6.20
C ILE A 58 10.17 1.82 6.25
N PRO A 59 8.95 2.29 5.92
CA PRO A 59 7.77 1.43 5.91
C PRO A 59 7.92 0.20 5.01
N ALA A 60 8.52 0.37 3.83
CA ALA A 60 8.81 -0.74 2.92
C ALA A 60 9.88 -1.69 3.50
N GLY A 61 10.91 -1.14 4.14
CA GLY A 61 11.93 -1.93 4.85
C GLY A 61 11.36 -2.76 6.00
N ILE A 62 10.47 -2.18 6.82
CA ILE A 62 9.77 -2.89 7.90
C ILE A 62 8.99 -4.06 7.30
N TRP A 63 8.23 -3.83 6.23
CA TRP A 63 7.48 -4.90 5.57
C TRP A 63 8.39 -6.01 5.04
N LEU A 64 9.49 -5.67 4.35
CA LEU A 64 10.45 -6.66 3.86
C LEU A 64 11.05 -7.51 4.99
N VAL A 65 11.37 -6.91 6.14
CA VAL A 65 11.88 -7.64 7.30
C VAL A 65 10.84 -8.61 7.84
N PHE A 66 9.59 -8.18 8.00
CA PHE A 66 8.52 -9.05 8.49
C PHE A 66 8.17 -10.17 7.50
N PHE A 67 8.14 -9.87 6.21
CA PHE A 67 7.98 -10.87 5.16
C PHE A 67 9.05 -11.98 5.28
N ASN A 68 10.31 -11.59 5.39
CA ASN A 68 11.42 -12.54 5.59
C ASN A 68 11.35 -13.35 6.89
N LEU A 69 10.71 -12.82 7.94
CA LEU A 69 10.55 -13.52 9.21
C LEU A 69 9.38 -14.50 9.21
N GLN A 70 8.35 -14.19 8.42
CA GLN A 70 7.16 -15.01 8.24
C GLN A 70 7.44 -16.20 7.32
N ASP A 71 8.21 -15.96 6.26
CA ASP A 71 8.45 -16.92 5.19
C ASP A 71 9.60 -17.89 5.51
N ARG A 72 9.50 -18.57 6.66
CA ARG A 72 10.54 -19.50 7.15
C ARG A 72 10.37 -20.94 6.68
N ALA A 73 9.18 -21.29 6.21
CA ALA A 73 8.87 -22.64 5.75
C ALA A 73 9.31 -22.85 4.29
N GLU A 74 8.97 -21.91 3.39
CA GLU A 74 9.33 -21.94 1.96
C GLU A 74 9.66 -20.53 1.45
N PRO A 75 10.85 -19.97 1.81
CA PRO A 75 11.20 -18.59 1.49
C PRO A 75 11.22 -18.31 -0.01
N GLU A 76 10.33 -17.43 -0.45
CA GLU A 76 10.35 -16.82 -1.79
C GLU A 76 11.72 -16.18 -2.06
N PRO A 77 12.26 -16.27 -3.30
CA PRO A 77 13.57 -15.74 -3.60
C PRO A 77 13.50 -14.22 -3.50
N LYS A 78 14.16 -13.69 -2.47
CA LYS A 78 14.22 -12.26 -2.13
C LYS A 78 14.59 -11.38 -3.33
N GLY A 79 15.34 -11.93 -4.28
CA GLY A 79 15.68 -11.26 -5.54
C GLY A 79 14.45 -10.88 -6.37
N TYR A 80 13.48 -11.79 -6.51
CA TYR A 80 12.24 -11.53 -7.26
C TYR A 80 11.36 -10.52 -6.52
N VAL A 81 11.16 -10.68 -5.22
CA VAL A 81 10.38 -9.73 -4.40
C VAL A 81 10.96 -8.31 -4.51
N LEU A 82 12.30 -8.17 -4.40
CA LEU A 82 12.98 -6.88 -4.57
C LEU A 82 12.90 -6.36 -6.02
N ALA A 83 12.98 -7.23 -7.02
CA ALA A 83 12.84 -6.85 -8.42
C ALA A 83 11.42 -6.31 -8.71
N ILE A 84 10.38 -6.96 -8.19
CA ILE A 84 8.99 -6.52 -8.34
C ILE A 84 8.72 -5.24 -7.56
N PHE A 85 9.28 -5.09 -6.36
CA PHE A 85 9.27 -3.83 -5.62
C PHE A 85 9.91 -2.71 -6.45
N GLY A 86 11.10 -2.95 -7.00
CA GLY A 86 11.81 -1.99 -7.86
C GLY A 86 11.02 -1.66 -9.13
N LEU A 87 10.36 -2.64 -9.75
CA LEU A 87 9.53 -2.44 -10.92
C LEU A 87 8.28 -1.60 -10.59
N GLY A 88 7.63 -1.85 -9.46
CA GLY A 88 6.51 -1.04 -8.97
C GLY A 88 6.91 0.41 -8.74
N ALA A 89 8.07 0.64 -8.12
CA ALA A 89 8.65 1.97 -7.96
C ALA A 89 8.97 2.63 -9.31
N LEU A 90 9.60 1.90 -10.23
CA LEU A 90 9.93 2.39 -11.56
C LEU A 90 8.67 2.79 -12.33
N LEU A 91 7.64 1.96 -12.32
CA LEU A 91 6.37 2.26 -13.00
C LEU A 91 5.65 3.45 -12.38
N ALA A 92 5.72 3.62 -11.05
CA ALA A 92 5.21 4.82 -10.40
C ALA A 92 5.91 6.09 -10.88
N ALA A 93 7.25 6.08 -10.90
CA ALA A 93 8.06 7.24 -11.26
C ALA A 93 8.00 7.56 -12.77
N ALA A 94 8.11 6.54 -13.62
CA ALA A 94 8.25 6.70 -15.07
C ALA A 94 6.90 6.84 -15.79
N ILE A 95 5.83 6.27 -15.26
CA ILE A 95 4.52 6.24 -15.93
C ILE A 95 3.43 6.83 -15.04
N GLY A 96 3.28 6.31 -13.82
CA GLY A 96 2.17 6.67 -12.93
C GLY A 96 2.05 8.16 -12.65
N ILE A 97 3.10 8.76 -12.10
CA ILE A 97 3.15 10.20 -11.78
C ILE A 97 3.02 11.05 -13.06
N PRO A 98 3.80 10.82 -14.14
CA PRO A 98 3.64 11.57 -15.39
C PRO A 98 2.24 11.47 -16.01
N VAL A 99 1.61 10.30 -15.98
CA VAL A 99 0.24 10.13 -16.50
C VAL A 99 -0.75 10.94 -15.66
N ALA A 100 -0.66 10.86 -14.34
CA ALA A 100 -1.56 11.61 -13.46
C ALA A 100 -1.37 13.14 -13.58
N GLU A 101 -0.12 13.61 -13.51
CA GLU A 101 0.18 15.04 -13.40
C GLU A 101 0.38 15.74 -14.76
N SER A 102 0.97 15.08 -15.74
CA SER A 102 1.27 15.71 -17.05
C SER A 102 0.16 15.48 -18.07
N LEU A 103 -0.35 14.25 -18.18
CA LEU A 103 -1.40 13.91 -19.14
C LEU A 103 -2.79 14.34 -18.65
N PHE A 104 -3.20 13.85 -17.48
CA PHE A 104 -4.52 14.15 -16.92
C PHE A 104 -4.57 15.45 -16.11
N ARG A 105 -3.41 16.02 -15.74
CA ARG A 105 -3.31 17.26 -14.95
C ARG A 105 -4.18 17.23 -13.69
N VAL A 106 -4.16 16.08 -13.02
CA VAL A 106 -5.03 15.76 -11.88
C VAL A 106 -5.02 16.87 -10.83
N SER A 107 -3.84 17.42 -10.50
CA SER A 107 -3.68 18.54 -9.56
C SER A 107 -4.53 19.78 -9.85
N HIS A 108 -4.89 20.05 -11.11
CA HIS A 108 -5.65 21.25 -11.49
C HIS A 108 -7.14 21.16 -11.20
N TRP A 109 -7.72 19.95 -11.21
CA TRP A 109 -9.18 19.79 -11.21
C TRP A 109 -9.70 18.82 -10.15
N ILE A 110 -8.89 17.89 -9.64
CA ILE A 110 -9.36 16.84 -8.74
C ILE A 110 -9.96 17.41 -7.44
N HIS A 111 -9.57 18.62 -7.05
CA HIS A 111 -10.03 19.28 -5.83
C HIS A 111 -11.11 20.36 -6.04
N THR A 112 -11.66 20.48 -7.25
CA THR A 112 -12.69 21.49 -7.59
C THR A 112 -14.06 21.19 -6.95
N SER A 113 -14.37 19.91 -6.72
CA SER A 113 -15.59 19.48 -6.03
C SER A 113 -15.38 18.11 -5.38
N THR A 114 -16.21 17.76 -4.39
CA THR A 114 -16.20 16.43 -3.77
C THR A 114 -16.38 15.32 -4.80
N VAL A 115 -17.28 15.53 -5.77
CA VAL A 115 -17.54 14.58 -6.86
C VAL A 115 -16.30 14.41 -7.73
N ALA A 116 -15.60 15.49 -8.09
CA ALA A 116 -14.36 15.43 -8.84
C ALA A 116 -13.25 14.70 -8.06
N THR A 117 -13.17 14.91 -6.73
CA THR A 117 -12.18 14.21 -5.90
C THR A 117 -12.43 12.71 -5.85
N ILE A 118 -13.68 12.29 -5.65
CA ILE A 118 -14.02 10.87 -5.56
C ILE A 118 -13.90 10.21 -6.93
N LEU A 119 -14.58 10.73 -7.96
CA LEU A 119 -14.59 10.12 -9.29
C LEU A 119 -13.22 10.20 -9.97
N GLY A 120 -12.53 11.33 -9.87
CA GLY A 120 -11.16 11.46 -10.39
C GLY A 120 -10.17 10.58 -9.63
N GLY A 121 -10.32 10.51 -8.30
CA GLY A 121 -9.52 9.63 -7.45
C GLY A 121 -9.69 8.16 -7.80
N ILE A 122 -10.90 7.71 -8.14
CA ILE A 122 -11.17 6.32 -8.53
C ILE A 122 -10.76 6.09 -9.99
N LEU A 123 -11.38 6.82 -10.92
CA LEU A 123 -11.35 6.55 -12.36
C LEU A 123 -10.01 6.90 -13.02
N VAL A 124 -9.30 7.89 -12.50
CA VAL A 124 -8.02 8.33 -13.07
C VAL A 124 -6.88 7.83 -12.21
N VAL A 125 -6.81 8.27 -10.95
CA VAL A 125 -5.69 7.95 -10.06
C VAL A 125 -5.69 6.46 -9.70
N GLY A 126 -6.79 5.96 -9.13
CA GLY A 126 -6.91 4.58 -8.66
C GLY A 126 -6.68 3.58 -9.78
N PHE A 127 -7.42 3.69 -10.90
CA PHE A 127 -7.23 2.78 -12.04
C PHE A 127 -5.82 2.83 -12.62
N THR A 128 -5.21 4.02 -12.78
CA THR A 128 -3.83 4.11 -13.27
C THR A 128 -2.86 3.41 -12.34
N GLN A 129 -2.95 3.66 -11.03
CA GLN A 129 -2.07 3.06 -10.04
C GLN A 129 -2.24 1.54 -9.97
N GLU A 130 -3.47 1.05 -9.82
CA GLU A 130 -3.72 -0.38 -9.68
C GLU A 130 -3.41 -1.15 -10.96
N PHE A 131 -3.70 -0.58 -12.14
CA PHE A 131 -3.33 -1.21 -13.41
C PHE A 131 -1.82 -1.33 -13.57
N LEU A 132 -1.04 -0.29 -13.21
CA LEU A 132 0.42 -0.35 -13.32
C LEU A 132 1.01 -1.41 -12.38
N LYS A 133 0.46 -1.56 -11.17
CA LYS A 133 0.91 -2.57 -10.20
C LYS A 133 0.51 -3.98 -10.64
N TYR A 134 -0.70 -4.14 -11.19
CA TYR A 134 -1.11 -5.36 -11.88
C TYR A 134 -0.14 -5.71 -13.03
N ALA A 135 0.15 -4.73 -13.89
CA ALA A 135 1.03 -4.91 -15.04
C ALA A 135 2.45 -5.29 -14.61
N ALA A 136 2.95 -4.70 -13.52
CA ALA A 136 4.23 -5.05 -12.91
C ALA A 136 4.34 -6.54 -12.69
N VAL A 137 3.34 -7.16 -12.05
CA VAL A 137 3.35 -8.60 -11.74
C VAL A 137 3.00 -9.44 -12.96
N ARG A 138 1.92 -9.09 -13.68
CA ARG A 138 1.38 -9.86 -14.80
C ARG A 138 2.36 -10.04 -15.95
N TYR A 139 3.19 -9.04 -16.22
CA TYR A 139 4.09 -9.06 -17.37
C TYR A 139 5.55 -9.37 -17.02
N SER A 140 5.88 -9.57 -15.74
CA SER A 140 7.25 -9.92 -15.32
C SER A 140 7.35 -11.36 -14.80
N ILE A 141 6.72 -11.64 -13.66
CA ILE A 141 6.91 -12.89 -12.91
C ILE A 141 5.79 -13.91 -13.13
N TYR A 142 4.62 -13.46 -13.57
CA TYR A 142 3.42 -14.30 -13.70
C TYR A 142 3.61 -15.59 -14.52
N HIS A 143 4.48 -15.59 -15.54
CA HIS A 143 4.72 -16.77 -16.39
C HIS A 143 6.00 -17.54 -16.01
N THR A 144 6.67 -17.15 -14.93
CA THR A 144 7.85 -17.85 -14.44
C THR A 144 7.45 -19.02 -13.56
N ASP A 145 8.39 -19.96 -13.38
CA ASP A 145 8.22 -21.12 -12.50
C ASP A 145 8.13 -20.71 -11.01
N GLU A 146 8.57 -19.49 -10.67
CA GLU A 146 8.50 -18.94 -9.30
C GLU A 146 7.10 -18.51 -8.88
N PHE A 147 6.18 -18.34 -9.84
CA PHE A 147 4.79 -18.07 -9.50
C PHE A 147 4.07 -19.41 -9.56
N ASP A 148 4.14 -20.20 -8.51
CA ASP A 148 3.62 -21.57 -8.46
C ASP A 148 2.42 -21.74 -7.53
N GLU A 149 2.10 -20.73 -6.71
CA GLU A 149 0.91 -20.71 -5.85
C GLU A 149 0.02 -19.46 -6.00
N PRO A 150 -1.30 -19.57 -5.72
CA PRO A 150 -2.19 -18.41 -5.71
C PRO A 150 -1.79 -17.30 -4.74
N THR A 151 -1.07 -17.65 -3.66
CA THR A 151 -0.56 -16.75 -2.63
C THR A 151 0.53 -15.82 -3.14
N ASP A 152 1.35 -16.25 -4.09
CA ASP A 152 2.44 -15.48 -4.69
C ASP A 152 1.90 -14.24 -5.40
N GLY A 153 0.70 -14.37 -5.98
CA GLY A 153 -0.04 -13.24 -6.53
C GLY A 153 -0.18 -12.11 -5.52
N VAL A 154 -0.55 -12.42 -4.27
CA VAL A 154 -0.67 -11.44 -3.18
C VAL A 154 0.70 -10.91 -2.78
N ILE A 155 1.71 -11.78 -2.65
CA ILE A 155 3.07 -11.41 -2.22
C ILE A 155 3.70 -10.43 -3.22
N TYR A 156 3.77 -10.82 -4.49
CA TYR A 156 4.38 -10.01 -5.54
C TYR A 156 3.60 -8.72 -5.81
N ALA A 157 2.27 -8.75 -5.78
CA ALA A 157 1.49 -7.52 -5.93
C ALA A 157 1.68 -6.58 -4.73
N THR A 158 1.76 -7.10 -3.51
CA THR A 158 2.06 -6.30 -2.31
C THR A 158 3.44 -5.65 -2.42
N ALA A 159 4.45 -6.39 -2.90
CA ALA A 159 5.78 -5.85 -3.15
C ALA A 159 5.75 -4.71 -4.19
N ALA A 160 5.03 -4.89 -5.31
CA ALA A 160 4.84 -3.85 -6.31
C ALA A 160 4.14 -2.61 -5.71
N GLY A 161 3.13 -2.82 -4.86
CA GLY A 161 2.41 -1.76 -4.15
C GLY A 161 3.28 -0.96 -3.19
N LEU A 162 4.16 -1.62 -2.44
CA LEU A 162 5.11 -0.94 -1.54
C LEU A 162 6.18 -0.15 -2.31
N GLY A 163 6.65 -0.68 -3.44
CA GLY A 163 7.53 0.06 -4.35
C GLY A 163 6.87 1.33 -4.86
N TYR A 164 5.62 1.19 -5.31
CA TYR A 164 4.79 2.31 -5.76
C TYR A 164 4.59 3.35 -4.63
N ALA A 165 4.27 2.89 -3.42
CA ALA A 165 4.08 3.74 -2.25
C ALA A 165 5.33 4.51 -1.86
N THR A 166 6.50 3.87 -1.96
CA THR A 166 7.80 4.51 -1.68
C THR A 166 8.00 5.71 -2.58
N VAL A 167 7.71 5.57 -3.87
CA VAL A 167 7.79 6.69 -4.84
C VAL A 167 6.74 7.76 -4.56
N LEU A 168 5.51 7.40 -4.22
CA LEU A 168 4.48 8.38 -3.80
C LEU A 168 4.88 9.15 -2.54
N ASN A 169 5.58 8.51 -1.60
CA ASN A 169 6.10 9.14 -0.40
C ASN A 169 7.27 10.08 -0.70
N ILE A 170 8.21 9.67 -1.55
CA ILE A 170 9.31 10.53 -2.01
C ILE A 170 8.76 11.74 -2.77
N GLN A 171 7.84 11.53 -3.72
CA GLN A 171 7.22 12.61 -4.47
C GLN A 171 6.51 13.61 -3.55
N PHE A 172 5.84 13.13 -2.51
CA PHE A 172 5.22 14.00 -1.51
C PHE A 172 6.26 14.86 -0.77
N VAL A 173 7.37 14.29 -0.33
CA VAL A 173 8.45 15.05 0.35
C VAL A 173 9.04 16.10 -0.59
N VAL A 174 9.34 15.71 -1.83
CA VAL A 174 9.96 16.60 -2.83
C VAL A 174 9.02 17.74 -3.21
N ALA A 175 7.74 17.44 -3.46
CA ALA A 175 6.75 18.44 -3.87
C ALA A 175 6.46 19.49 -2.78
N ASN A 176 6.65 19.15 -1.51
CA ASN A 176 6.46 20.07 -0.39
C ASN A 176 7.76 20.76 0.08
N GLY A 177 8.89 20.51 -0.60
CA GLY A 177 10.18 21.10 -0.22
C GLY A 177 10.74 20.57 1.10
N GLY A 178 10.32 19.38 1.52
CA GLY A 178 10.55 18.82 2.85
C GLY A 178 9.25 18.28 3.46
N VAL A 179 9.32 17.79 4.70
CA VAL A 179 8.13 17.34 5.41
C VAL A 179 8.24 17.69 6.89
N ASP A 180 7.14 18.13 7.49
CA ASP A 180 6.97 18.06 8.95
C ASP A 180 7.10 16.58 9.35
N LEU A 181 8.16 16.24 10.10
CA LEU A 181 8.51 14.85 10.37
C LEU A 181 7.39 14.13 11.13
N GLY A 182 6.73 14.83 12.06
CA GLY A 182 5.63 14.30 12.85
C GLY A 182 4.42 13.92 12.00
N ALA A 183 3.85 14.85 11.22
CA ALA A 183 2.69 14.55 10.37
C ALA A 183 3.07 13.71 9.14
N GLY A 184 4.27 13.92 8.61
CA GLY A 184 4.81 13.28 7.42
C GLY A 184 5.02 11.80 7.58
N VAL A 185 5.64 11.36 8.69
CA VAL A 185 5.91 9.94 8.92
C VAL A 185 4.62 9.11 8.99
N ILE A 186 3.58 9.68 9.60
CA ILE A 186 2.31 8.99 9.75
C ILE A 186 1.64 8.84 8.38
N ARG A 187 1.66 9.89 7.55
CA ARG A 187 1.20 9.80 6.15
C ARG A 187 1.95 8.72 5.39
N MET A 188 3.28 8.68 5.50
CA MET A 188 4.10 7.71 4.77
C MET A 188 3.77 6.27 5.14
N ALA A 189 3.63 5.99 6.44
CA ALA A 189 3.25 4.69 6.95
C ALA A 189 1.85 4.26 6.46
N VAL A 190 0.88 5.17 6.55
CA VAL A 190 -0.50 4.88 6.15
C VAL A 190 -0.63 4.69 4.64
N VAL A 191 0.08 5.48 3.82
CA VAL A 191 0.12 5.29 2.36
C VAL A 191 0.79 3.96 2.01
N ALA A 192 1.88 3.59 2.68
CA ALA A 192 2.54 2.30 2.46
C ALA A 192 1.61 1.12 2.75
N LEU A 193 0.91 1.14 3.88
CA LEU A 193 -0.06 0.11 4.25
C LEU A 193 -1.23 0.05 3.25
N ALA A 194 -1.81 1.19 2.90
CA ALA A 194 -2.94 1.24 1.97
C ALA A 194 -2.57 0.66 0.60
N GLN A 195 -1.43 1.08 0.03
CA GLN A 195 -0.97 0.60 -1.28
C GLN A 195 -0.60 -0.89 -1.25
N ALA A 196 0.00 -1.37 -0.16
CA ALA A 196 0.24 -2.80 0.06
C ALA A 196 -1.08 -3.58 0.04
N THR A 197 -2.08 -3.15 0.80
CA THR A 197 -3.40 -3.80 0.87
C THR A 197 -4.12 -3.79 -0.47
N PHE A 198 -4.20 -2.64 -1.16
CA PHE A 198 -4.92 -2.55 -2.44
C PHE A 198 -4.26 -3.41 -3.52
N SER A 199 -2.93 -3.46 -3.53
CA SER A 199 -2.23 -4.35 -4.44
C SER A 199 -2.35 -5.81 -4.05
N GLY A 200 -2.41 -6.13 -2.76
CA GLY A 200 -2.77 -7.47 -2.29
C GLY A 200 -4.14 -7.93 -2.81
N ILE A 201 -5.14 -7.04 -2.89
CA ILE A 201 -6.45 -7.34 -3.53
C ILE A 201 -6.22 -7.73 -4.98
N THR A 202 -5.55 -6.87 -5.75
CA THR A 202 -5.24 -7.13 -7.17
C THR A 202 -4.45 -8.43 -7.34
N GLY A 203 -3.50 -8.71 -6.46
CA GLY A 203 -2.70 -9.92 -6.41
C GLY A 203 -3.50 -11.19 -6.15
N TYR A 204 -4.46 -11.14 -5.22
CA TYR A 204 -5.37 -12.26 -4.96
C TYR A 204 -6.19 -12.61 -6.20
N PHE A 205 -6.76 -11.61 -6.87
CA PHE A 205 -7.50 -11.85 -8.11
C PHE A 205 -6.59 -12.42 -9.20
N LEU A 206 -5.34 -11.94 -9.28
CA LEU A 206 -4.36 -12.39 -10.26
C LEU A 206 -3.89 -13.82 -10.03
N GLY A 207 -3.58 -14.19 -8.79
CA GLY A 207 -3.20 -15.55 -8.42
C GLY A 207 -4.31 -16.54 -8.74
N ARG A 208 -5.55 -16.25 -8.33
CA ARG A 208 -6.71 -17.10 -8.67
C ARG A 208 -6.95 -17.19 -10.17
N ALA A 209 -6.80 -16.09 -10.91
CA ALA A 209 -6.94 -16.12 -12.37
C ALA A 209 -5.89 -17.00 -13.08
N LYS A 210 -4.77 -17.34 -12.42
CA LYS A 210 -3.75 -18.25 -12.96
C LYS A 210 -4.08 -19.71 -12.68
N PHE A 211 -4.43 -20.03 -11.44
CA PHE A 211 -4.53 -21.42 -10.97
C PHE A 211 -5.95 -21.96 -10.94
N GLU A 212 -6.96 -21.10 -11.03
CA GLU A 212 -8.37 -21.48 -11.00
C GLU A 212 -9.08 -21.05 -12.28
N SER A 213 -10.18 -21.75 -12.60
CA SER A 213 -11.03 -21.45 -13.75
C SER A 213 -11.97 -20.28 -13.47
N GLU A 214 -11.40 -19.08 -13.41
CA GLU A 214 -12.14 -17.85 -13.18
C GLU A 214 -12.69 -17.24 -14.49
N PRO A 215 -13.83 -16.56 -14.46
CA PRO A 215 -14.41 -15.94 -15.64
C PRO A 215 -13.60 -14.71 -16.08
N ILE A 216 -13.74 -14.32 -17.35
CA ILE A 216 -12.99 -13.20 -17.95
C ILE A 216 -13.17 -11.85 -17.23
N TRP A 217 -14.28 -11.65 -16.53
CA TRP A 217 -14.56 -10.42 -15.76
C TRP A 217 -13.90 -10.41 -14.37
N TRP A 218 -13.29 -11.51 -13.93
CA TRP A 218 -12.67 -11.64 -12.62
C TRP A 218 -11.54 -10.63 -12.40
N MET A 219 -10.57 -10.56 -13.32
CA MET A 219 -9.47 -9.60 -13.20
C MET A 219 -9.92 -8.13 -13.28
N PRO A 220 -10.77 -7.73 -14.25
CA PRO A 220 -11.35 -6.39 -14.26
C PRO A 220 -12.05 -6.02 -12.95
N LEU A 221 -12.76 -6.96 -12.33
CA LEU A 221 -13.41 -6.75 -11.04
C LEU A 221 -12.37 -6.48 -9.93
N GLY A 222 -11.30 -7.27 -9.86
CA GLY A 222 -10.23 -7.07 -8.87
C GLY A 222 -9.56 -5.70 -8.97
N ILE A 223 -9.19 -5.28 -10.18
CA ILE A 223 -8.61 -3.95 -10.43
C ILE A 223 -9.62 -2.85 -10.09
N THR A 224 -10.89 -3.02 -10.47
CA THR A 224 -11.96 -2.04 -10.15
C THR A 224 -12.13 -1.89 -8.64
N LEU A 225 -12.16 -3.00 -7.91
CA LEU A 225 -12.30 -3.00 -6.46
C LEU A 225 -11.12 -2.28 -5.78
N ALA A 226 -9.89 -2.62 -6.18
CA ALA A 226 -8.70 -1.96 -5.68
C ALA A 226 -8.68 -0.46 -6.02
N ALA A 227 -9.08 -0.08 -7.24
CA ALA A 227 -9.15 1.31 -7.68
C ALA A 227 -10.19 2.13 -6.90
N VAL A 228 -11.35 1.52 -6.58
CA VAL A 228 -12.38 2.13 -5.73
C VAL A 228 -11.83 2.40 -4.34
N PHE A 229 -11.19 1.40 -3.71
CA PHE A 229 -10.58 1.60 -2.39
C PHE A 229 -9.47 2.65 -2.40
N ASN A 230 -8.62 2.64 -3.43
CA ASN A 230 -7.57 3.63 -3.60
C ASN A 230 -8.14 5.06 -3.74
N GLY A 231 -9.14 5.24 -4.60
CA GLY A 231 -9.80 6.55 -4.78
C GLY A 231 -10.51 7.04 -3.52
N LEU A 232 -11.24 6.16 -2.82
CA LEU A 232 -11.88 6.48 -1.54
C LEU A 232 -10.86 6.82 -0.46
N PHE A 233 -9.75 6.09 -0.40
CA PHE A 233 -8.65 6.37 0.50
C PHE A 233 -8.04 7.76 0.23
N ASN A 234 -7.80 8.12 -1.03
CA ASN A 234 -7.28 9.44 -1.40
C ASN A 234 -8.27 10.56 -1.03
N TRP A 235 -9.57 10.35 -1.21
CA TRP A 235 -10.60 11.29 -0.78
C TRP A 235 -10.62 11.48 0.74
N LEU A 236 -10.62 10.39 1.51
CA LEU A 236 -10.58 10.44 2.97
C LEU A 236 -9.30 11.12 3.47
N GLN A 237 -8.16 10.78 2.88
CA GLN A 237 -6.88 11.45 3.17
C GLN A 237 -6.95 12.96 2.85
N GLY A 238 -7.61 13.32 1.75
CA GLY A 238 -7.80 14.71 1.33
C GLY A 238 -8.76 15.53 2.21
N ILE A 239 -9.70 14.90 2.92
CA ILE A 239 -10.55 15.57 3.92
C ILE A 239 -9.76 15.91 5.19
N VAL A 240 -8.76 15.10 5.48
CA VAL A 240 -8.04 15.07 6.76
C VAL A 240 -6.84 16.00 6.79
N ILE A 241 -6.08 16.02 5.69
CA ILE A 241 -4.76 16.66 5.63
C ILE A 241 -4.88 18.10 5.12
N ARG A 242 -6.06 18.54 4.67
CA ARG A 242 -6.29 19.95 4.32
C ARG A 242 -6.13 20.83 5.56
N PRO A 243 -5.22 21.81 5.52
CA PRO A 243 -5.20 22.84 6.54
C PRO A 243 -6.55 23.53 6.54
N THR A 244 -7.29 23.44 7.65
CA THR A 244 -8.49 24.27 7.80
C THR A 244 -8.01 25.67 8.11
N VAL A 245 -8.08 26.56 7.13
CA VAL A 245 -7.76 27.97 7.32
C VAL A 245 -8.91 28.60 8.10
N THR A 246 -8.71 28.78 9.40
CA THR A 246 -9.63 29.51 10.27
C THR A 246 -9.16 30.96 10.42
N LEU A 247 -10.05 31.86 10.84
CA LEU A 247 -9.72 33.25 11.17
C LEU A 247 -8.63 33.36 12.27
N SER A 248 -8.45 32.30 13.06
CA SER A 248 -7.45 32.13 14.11
C SER A 248 -6.12 31.48 13.65
N GLY A 249 -5.97 31.15 12.36
CA GLY A 249 -4.81 30.46 11.80
C GLY A 249 -5.16 29.14 11.11
N ALA A 250 -4.17 28.51 10.46
CA ALA A 250 -4.33 27.17 9.90
C ALA A 250 -4.22 26.13 11.02
N SER A 251 -5.28 25.33 11.25
CA SER A 251 -5.24 24.20 12.18
C SER A 251 -5.23 22.88 11.41
N ASN A 252 -4.27 22.01 11.70
CA ASN A 252 -4.21 20.65 11.15
C ASN A 252 -4.74 19.65 12.18
N ASN A 253 -5.93 19.07 11.94
CA ASN A 253 -6.41 17.91 12.69
C ASN A 253 -5.77 16.62 12.16
N ALA A 254 -4.44 16.61 12.02
CA ALA A 254 -3.68 15.49 11.47
C ALA A 254 -4.04 14.18 12.19
N TRP A 255 -4.15 14.21 13.51
CA TRP A 255 -4.54 13.07 14.36
C TRP A 255 -5.85 12.41 13.96
N LEU A 256 -6.90 13.19 13.73
CA LEU A 256 -8.26 12.67 13.51
C LEU A 256 -8.33 11.82 12.26
N GLY A 257 -7.62 12.22 11.21
CA GLY A 257 -7.66 11.42 10.01
C GLY A 257 -6.50 10.50 9.76
N LEU A 258 -5.47 10.56 10.59
CA LEU A 258 -4.58 9.43 10.75
C LEU A 258 -5.32 8.26 11.42
N VAL A 259 -6.17 8.55 12.41
CA VAL A 259 -7.09 7.54 12.97
C VAL A 259 -8.06 7.04 11.90
N LEU A 260 -8.69 7.92 11.12
CA LEU A 260 -9.62 7.48 10.05
C LEU A 260 -8.92 6.69 8.94
N ALA A 261 -7.74 7.11 8.50
CA ALA A 261 -7.00 6.42 7.45
C ALA A 261 -6.44 5.07 7.95
N THR A 262 -6.03 4.99 9.22
CA THR A 262 -5.71 3.72 9.87
C THR A 262 -6.94 2.82 9.98
N LEU A 263 -8.10 3.35 10.37
CA LEU A 263 -9.35 2.60 10.39
C LEU A 263 -9.72 2.08 9.00
N VAL A 264 -9.56 2.88 7.94
CA VAL A 264 -9.81 2.46 6.55
C VAL A 264 -8.82 1.39 6.12
N ALA A 265 -7.53 1.53 6.43
CA ALA A 265 -6.53 0.51 6.15
C ALA A 265 -6.84 -0.80 6.89
N LEU A 266 -7.23 -0.73 8.17
CA LEU A 266 -7.63 -1.88 8.96
C LEU A 266 -8.93 -2.54 8.46
N LEU A 267 -9.91 -1.73 8.03
CA LEU A 267 -11.17 -2.23 7.47
C LEU A 267 -10.95 -2.90 6.10
N THR A 268 -10.13 -2.30 5.24
CA THR A 268 -9.82 -2.85 3.91
C THR A 268 -8.97 -4.11 4.03
N THR A 269 -7.98 -4.12 4.92
CA THR A 269 -7.17 -5.31 5.24
C THR A 269 -8.05 -6.40 5.86
N GLY A 270 -8.88 -6.06 6.84
CA GLY A 270 -9.83 -6.99 7.44
C GLY A 270 -10.83 -7.58 6.44
N LEU A 271 -11.30 -6.80 5.47
CA LEU A 271 -12.16 -7.26 4.39
C LEU A 271 -11.42 -8.23 3.45
N LEU A 272 -10.18 -7.89 3.06
CA LEU A 272 -9.32 -8.72 2.22
C LEU A 272 -9.08 -10.08 2.89
N LEU A 273 -8.72 -10.06 4.18
CA LEU A 273 -8.52 -11.27 4.98
C LEU A 273 -9.81 -12.08 5.14
N TRP A 274 -10.96 -11.42 5.27
CA TRP A 274 -12.25 -12.10 5.31
C TRP A 274 -12.58 -12.78 3.98
N LEU A 275 -12.34 -12.11 2.84
CA LEU A 275 -12.54 -12.68 1.50
C LEU A 275 -11.63 -13.89 1.27
N VAL A 276 -10.34 -13.77 1.60
CA VAL A 276 -9.36 -14.85 1.52
C VAL A 276 -9.78 -16.02 2.40
N ARG A 277 -10.19 -15.78 3.65
CA ARG A 277 -10.69 -16.81 4.57
C ARG A 277 -11.93 -17.53 4.06
N ARG A 278 -12.88 -16.79 3.50
CA ARG A 278 -14.10 -17.36 2.93
C ARG A 278 -13.77 -18.32 1.79
N ASN A 279 -12.79 -17.97 0.97
CA ASN A 279 -12.43 -18.78 -0.18
C ASN A 279 -11.66 -20.05 0.18
N ILE A 280 -10.74 -19.95 1.14
CA ILE A 280 -10.06 -21.13 1.67
C ILE A 280 -11.07 -22.15 2.23
N LYS A 281 -12.08 -21.67 2.97
CA LYS A 281 -13.12 -22.57 3.51
C LYS A 281 -13.92 -23.28 2.41
N HIS A 282 -14.09 -22.64 1.26
CA HIS A 282 -14.77 -23.24 0.10
C HIS A 282 -13.91 -24.30 -0.60
N LEU A 283 -12.60 -24.09 -0.71
CA LEU A 283 -11.68 -25.09 -1.26
C LEU A 283 -11.56 -26.30 -0.33
N GLN A 284 -11.62 -26.09 0.99
CA GLN A 284 -11.60 -27.16 2.00
C GLN A 284 -12.88 -28.01 2.05
N THR A 285 -14.03 -27.50 1.58
CA THR A 285 -15.28 -28.29 1.48
C THR A 285 -15.41 -29.05 0.17
N GLN A 286 -14.54 -28.78 -0.80
CA GLN A 286 -14.52 -29.45 -2.11
C GLN A 286 -13.40 -30.49 -2.26
N ALA A 287 -12.43 -30.51 -1.34
CA ALA A 287 -11.38 -31.53 -1.22
C ALA A 287 -11.77 -32.62 -0.21
#